data_AF-A0A3R6P0V1-F1
#
_entry.id   AF-A0A3R6P0V1-F1
#
_cell.length_a   1.000
_cell.length_b   1.000
_cell.length_c   1.000
_cell.angle_alpha   90.00
_cell.angle_beta   90.00
_cell.angle_gamma   90.00
#
_symmetry.space_group_name_H-M   'P 1'
#
loop_
_entity.id
_entity.type
_entity.pdbx_description
1 polymer ?
#
loop_
_entity_poly.entity_id
_entity_poly.type
_entity_poly.pdbx_seq_one_letter_code
_entity_poly.pdbx_strand_id
1 'polypeptide(L)'
;MQQKTYDFLIQMRAPVLTFGGDLLGEAIELVIHDLEVHQFISLADVECNLADKFSCSPGSADRRLRRAMDMMEFRAGEYPNPELEKLRVEYRVNTWSVKKFLYAAARRLMSYE
;
A
#
# COMPACT_ATOMS: atom_id res chain seq x y z
N MET A 1 -3.30 6.30 -10.33
CA MET A 1 -2.06 6.48 -9.58
C MET A 1 -1.37 7.79 -9.94
N GLN A 2 -1.24 8.68 -8.96
CA GLN A 2 -0.51 9.93 -8.96
C GLN A 2 1.00 9.67 -8.91
N GLN A 3 1.80 10.61 -9.44
CA GLN A 3 3.27 10.48 -9.47
C GLN A 3 3.88 10.33 -8.07
N LYS A 4 3.37 11.07 -7.07
CA LYS A 4 3.84 10.98 -5.68
C LYS A 4 3.71 9.56 -5.09
N THR A 5 2.58 8.90 -5.37
CA THR A 5 2.34 7.52 -4.95
C THR A 5 3.30 6.55 -5.64
N TYR A 6 3.53 6.74 -6.93
CA TYR A 6 4.46 5.92 -7.70
C TYR A 6 5.90 6.04 -7.20
N ASP A 7 6.37 7.26 -6.97
CA ASP A 7 7.73 7.51 -6.46
C ASP A 7 7.92 6.93 -5.05
N PHE A 8 6.92 7.07 -4.19
CA PHE A 8 6.90 6.42 -2.88
C PHE A 8 7.00 4.90 -3.00
N LEU A 9 6.24 4.27 -3.89
CA LEU A 9 6.30 2.83 -4.09
C LEU A 9 7.66 2.35 -4.62
N ILE A 10 8.33 3.13 -5.48
CA ILE A 10 9.72 2.87 -5.89
C ILE A 10 10.66 2.91 -4.69
N GLN A 11 10.55 3.96 -3.86
CA GLN A 11 11.36 4.09 -2.64
C GLN A 11 11.16 2.88 -1.71
N MET A 12 9.93 2.42 -1.55
CA MET A 12 9.60 1.23 -0.76
C MET A 12 10.01 -0.10 -1.43
N ARG A 13 10.64 -0.05 -2.61
CA ARG A 13 11.05 -1.21 -3.41
C ARG A 13 9.87 -2.13 -3.77
N ALA A 14 8.70 -1.53 -4.00
CA ALA A 14 7.49 -2.23 -4.40
C ALA A 14 7.59 -2.75 -5.86
N PRO A 15 6.89 -3.84 -6.21
CA PRO A 15 6.88 -4.37 -7.57
C PRO A 15 5.98 -3.54 -8.51
N VAL A 16 6.34 -2.27 -8.76
CA VAL A 16 5.53 -1.27 -9.49
C VAL A 16 5.29 -1.59 -10.97
N LEU A 17 6.06 -2.49 -11.58
CA LEU A 17 5.83 -2.98 -12.95
C LEU A 17 4.93 -4.21 -13.01
N THR A 18 4.27 -4.55 -11.90
CA THR A 18 3.35 -5.68 -11.81
C THR A 18 1.96 -5.19 -11.48
N PHE A 19 0.95 -5.97 -11.85
CA PHE A 19 -0.44 -5.71 -11.48
C PHE A 19 -0.66 -5.60 -9.95
N GLY A 20 0.18 -6.26 -9.14
CA GLY A 20 0.17 -6.10 -7.68
C GLY A 20 0.66 -4.73 -7.22
N GLY A 21 1.60 -4.12 -7.95
CA GLY A 21 2.06 -2.75 -7.72
C GLY A 21 0.99 -1.72 -8.07
N ASP A 22 0.29 -1.89 -9.19
CA ASP A 22 -0.84 -1.02 -9.58
C ASP A 22 -1.96 -1.06 -8.54
N LEU A 23 -2.34 -2.27 -8.09
CA LEU A 23 -3.32 -2.46 -7.03
C LEU A 23 -2.88 -1.79 -5.72
N LEU A 24 -1.59 -1.90 -5.36
CA LEU A 24 -1.07 -1.32 -4.14
C LEU A 24 -1.10 0.21 -4.18
N GLY A 25 -0.73 0.82 -5.30
CA GLY A 25 -0.80 2.28 -5.49
C GLY A 25 -2.23 2.80 -5.43
N GLU A 26 -3.16 2.10 -6.10
CA GLU A 26 -4.57 2.47 -6.04
C GLU A 26 -5.15 2.32 -4.62
N ALA A 27 -4.78 1.26 -3.90
CA ALA A 27 -5.22 1.05 -2.52
C ALA A 27 -4.76 2.18 -1.60
N ILE A 28 -3.55 2.71 -1.81
CA ILE A 28 -3.05 3.87 -1.06
C ILE A 28 -3.88 5.11 -1.38
N GLU A 29 -4.20 5.34 -2.65
CA GLU A 29 -5.00 6.51 -3.08
C GLU A 29 -6.42 6.49 -2.54
N LEU A 30 -7.06 5.31 -2.49
CA LEU A 30 -8.35 5.14 -1.83
C LEU A 30 -8.29 5.51 -0.34
N VAL A 31 -7.23 5.08 0.35
CA VAL A 31 -7.06 5.37 1.78
C VAL A 31 -6.74 6.84 2.02
N ILE A 32 -5.95 7.49 1.15
CA ILE A 32 -5.71 8.93 1.20
C ILE A 32 -7.03 9.69 1.05
N HIS A 33 -7.82 9.37 0.04
CA HIS A 33 -9.10 10.03 -0.23
C HIS A 33 -10.04 9.99 0.99
N ASP A 34 -10.21 8.81 1.61
CA ASP A 34 -11.07 8.68 2.79
C ASP A 34 -10.48 9.40 4.01
N LEU A 35 -9.16 9.39 4.19
CA LEU A 35 -8.50 10.11 5.28
C LEU A 35 -8.62 11.64 5.15
N GLU A 36 -8.61 12.19 3.93
CA GLU A 36 -8.81 13.63 3.65
C GLU A 36 -10.20 14.12 4.12
N VAL A 37 -11.22 13.25 4.05
CA VAL A 37 -12.58 13.55 4.53
C VAL A 37 -12.85 13.03 5.96
N HIS A 38 -11.79 12.71 6.71
CA HIS A 38 -11.84 12.17 8.08
C HIS A 38 -12.67 10.88 8.23
N GLN A 39 -12.74 10.08 7.16
CA GLN A 39 -13.37 8.77 7.16
C GLN A 39 -12.33 7.65 7.33
N PHE A 40 -12.84 6.48 7.70
CA PHE A 40 -12.05 5.26 7.80
C PHE A 40 -12.54 4.25 6.78
N ILE A 41 -11.62 3.73 5.97
CA ILE A 41 -11.90 2.66 5.03
C ILE A 41 -11.50 1.29 5.61
N SER A 42 -12.39 0.32 5.51
CA SER A 42 -12.06 -1.06 5.87
C SER A 42 -11.22 -1.73 4.77
N LEU A 43 -10.51 -2.81 5.11
CA LEU A 43 -9.73 -3.53 4.10
C LEU A 43 -10.66 -4.22 3.07
N ALA A 44 -11.83 -4.70 3.51
CA ALA A 44 -12.83 -5.28 2.63
C ALA A 44 -13.38 -4.25 1.63
N ASP A 45 -13.61 -3.01 2.08
CA ASP A 45 -14.06 -1.94 1.18
C ASP A 45 -12.96 -1.59 0.17
N VAL A 46 -11.70 -1.52 0.58
CA VAL A 46 -10.56 -1.36 -0.34
C VAL A 46 -10.56 -2.50 -1.38
N GLU A 47 -10.67 -3.75 -0.94
CA GLU A 47 -10.67 -4.92 -1.83
C GLU A 47 -11.85 -4.89 -2.82
N CYS A 48 -13.04 -4.47 -2.40
CA CYS A 48 -14.21 -4.29 -3.27
C CYS A 48 -14.01 -3.17 -4.29
N ASN A 49 -13.52 -2.00 -3.87
CA ASN A 49 -13.26 -0.88 -4.77
C ASN A 49 -12.19 -1.25 -5.83
N LEU A 50 -11.13 -1.96 -5.42
CA LEU A 50 -10.12 -2.46 -6.34
C LEU A 50 -10.66 -3.53 -7.29
N ALA A 51 -11.51 -4.42 -6.78
CA ALA A 51 -12.18 -5.46 -7.56
C ALA A 51 -13.00 -4.84 -8.70
N ASP A 52 -13.81 -3.83 -8.39
CA ASP A 52 -14.63 -3.10 -9.35
C ASP A 52 -13.74 -2.37 -10.37
N LYS A 53 -12.74 -1.61 -9.89
CA LYS A 53 -11.86 -0.81 -10.77
C LYS A 53 -11.05 -1.66 -11.74
N PHE A 54 -10.52 -2.78 -11.27
CA PHE A 54 -9.62 -3.63 -12.06
C PHE A 54 -10.30 -4.87 -12.66
N SER A 55 -11.64 -4.94 -12.63
CA SER A 55 -12.42 -6.06 -13.17
C SER A 55 -11.94 -7.43 -12.66
N CYS A 56 -11.71 -7.53 -11.35
CA CYS A 56 -11.29 -8.76 -10.69
C CYS A 56 -12.16 -9.05 -9.45
N SER A 57 -11.97 -10.18 -8.77
CA SER A 57 -12.71 -10.45 -7.53
C SER A 57 -12.00 -9.85 -6.30
N PRO A 58 -12.72 -9.49 -5.22
CA PRO A 58 -12.11 -8.96 -4.00
C PRO A 58 -11.03 -9.87 -3.41
N GLY A 59 -11.29 -11.19 -3.35
CA GLY A 59 -10.30 -12.18 -2.91
C GLY A 59 -9.09 -12.33 -3.86
N SER A 60 -9.20 -11.86 -5.10
CA SER A 60 -8.07 -11.76 -6.01
C SER A 60 -7.29 -10.46 -5.83
N ALA A 61 -7.94 -9.37 -5.40
CA ALA A 61 -7.26 -8.14 -4.99
C ALA A 61 -6.47 -8.35 -3.69
N ASP A 62 -7.09 -8.94 -2.65
CA ASP A 62 -6.44 -9.26 -1.36
C ASP A 62 -5.14 -10.07 -1.55
N ARG A 63 -5.21 -11.19 -2.27
CA ARG A 63 -4.04 -12.05 -2.52
C ARG A 63 -2.89 -11.30 -3.20
N ARG A 64 -3.20 -10.36 -4.09
CA ARG A 64 -2.18 -9.59 -4.80
C ARG A 64 -1.58 -8.49 -3.95
N LEU A 65 -2.39 -7.81 -3.14
CA LEU A 65 -1.89 -6.86 -2.14
C LEU A 65 -0.96 -7.55 -1.13
N ARG A 66 -1.35 -8.72 -0.61
CA ARG A 66 -0.49 -9.53 0.26
C ARG A 66 0.80 -9.94 -0.43
N ARG A 67 0.70 -10.42 -1.68
CA ARG A 67 1.90 -10.80 -2.44
C ARG A 67 2.84 -9.62 -2.67
N ALA A 68 2.31 -8.44 -2.95
CA ALA A 68 3.11 -7.21 -3.12
C ALA A 68 3.79 -6.83 -1.79
N MET A 69 3.08 -6.92 -0.66
CA MET A 69 3.67 -6.75 0.68
C MET A 69 4.80 -7.75 0.93
N ASP A 70 4.59 -9.03 0.66
CA ASP A 70 5.62 -10.07 0.84
C ASP A 70 6.85 -9.80 -0.03
N MET A 71 6.66 -9.24 -1.24
CA MET A 71 7.77 -8.85 -2.10
C MET A 71 8.55 -7.68 -1.51
N MET A 72 7.86 -6.66 -1.00
CA MET A 72 8.51 -5.52 -0.34
C MET A 72 9.24 -5.91 0.94
N GLU A 73 8.70 -6.85 1.71
CA GLU A 73 9.30 -7.25 2.99
C GLU A 73 10.47 -8.21 2.79
N PHE A 74 10.31 -9.25 1.97
CA PHE A 74 11.28 -10.35 1.90
C PHE A 74 12.10 -10.41 0.62
N ARG A 75 11.73 -9.67 -0.43
CA ARG A 75 12.33 -9.80 -1.77
C ARG A 75 12.80 -8.47 -2.35
N ALA A 76 12.95 -7.45 -1.51
CA ALA A 76 13.41 -6.12 -1.89
C ALA A 76 14.94 -6.01 -2.08
N GLY A 77 15.64 -7.13 -2.27
CA GLY A 77 17.10 -7.20 -2.42
C GLY A 77 17.91 -7.12 -1.12
N GLU A 78 17.31 -6.59 -0.06
CA GLU A 78 17.90 -6.47 1.27
C GLU A 78 16.83 -6.81 2.31
N TYR A 79 17.20 -7.57 3.34
CA TYR A 79 16.29 -7.99 4.41
C TYR A 79 16.86 -7.60 5.79
N PRO A 80 16.12 -6.83 6.60
CA PRO A 80 14.83 -6.21 6.29
C PRO A 80 14.98 -5.08 5.24
N ASN A 81 13.91 -4.80 4.50
CA ASN A 81 13.87 -3.64 3.59
C ASN A 81 14.06 -2.33 4.42
N PRO A 82 15.15 -1.56 4.21
CA PRO A 82 15.47 -0.42 5.07
C PRO A 82 14.42 0.69 5.06
N GLU A 83 13.80 0.96 3.90
CA GLU A 83 12.77 1.99 3.78
C GLU A 83 11.47 1.56 4.47
N LEU A 84 11.12 0.28 4.33
CA LEU A 84 10.00 -0.31 5.05
C LEU A 84 10.24 -0.30 6.57
N GLU A 85 11.47 -0.54 7.02
CA GLU A 85 11.83 -0.50 8.44
C GLU A 85 11.77 0.92 9.01
N LYS A 86 12.22 1.93 8.26
CA LYS A 86 12.05 3.35 8.65
C LYS A 86 10.57 3.69 8.85
N LEU A 87 9.72 3.32 7.90
CA LEU A 87 8.27 3.54 8.00
C LEU A 87 7.67 2.79 9.21
N ARG A 88 8.18 1.59 9.50
CA ARG A 88 7.74 0.78 10.64
C ARG A 88 8.01 1.51 11.96
N VAL A 89 9.20 2.08 12.11
CA VAL A 89 9.60 2.85 13.30
C VAL A 89 8.80 4.15 13.41
N GLU A 90 8.66 4.88 12.30
CA GLU A 90 7.93 6.15 12.24
C GLU A 90 6.47 6.00 12.74
N TYR A 91 5.77 4.97 12.26
CA TYR A 91 4.37 4.71 12.60
C TYR A 91 4.17 3.70 13.73
N ARG A 92 5.23 3.29 14.43
CA ARG A 92 5.21 2.35 15.56
C ARG A 92 4.46 1.04 15.24
N VAL A 93 4.79 0.44 14.09
CA VAL A 93 4.19 -0.81 13.63
C VAL A 93 4.98 -2.00 14.17
N ASN A 94 4.34 -2.91 14.91
CA ASN A 94 5.01 -4.12 15.41
C ASN A 94 5.21 -5.17 14.32
N THR A 95 4.18 -5.37 13.49
CA THR A 95 4.14 -6.36 12.41
C THR A 95 3.37 -5.79 11.24
N TRP A 96 3.87 -6.00 10.02
CA TRP A 96 3.21 -5.53 8.82
C TRP A 96 1.96 -6.33 8.50
N SER A 97 0.92 -5.60 8.11
CA SER A 97 -0.25 -6.12 7.41
C SER A 97 -0.55 -5.15 6.28
N VAL A 98 -1.27 -5.61 5.25
CA VAL A 98 -1.70 -4.76 4.12
C VAL A 98 -2.35 -3.48 4.66
N LYS A 99 -3.32 -3.60 5.58
CA LYS A 99 -4.00 -2.46 6.19
C LYS A 99 -3.04 -1.49 6.88
N LYS A 100 -2.14 -1.97 7.74
CA LYS A 100 -1.20 -1.09 8.46
C LYS A 100 -0.27 -0.35 7.50
N PHE A 101 0.20 -1.05 6.46
CA PHE A 101 1.03 -0.45 5.42
C PHE A 101 0.27 0.64 4.67
N LEU A 102 -0.96 0.36 4.20
CA LEU A 102 -1.76 1.33 3.46
C LEU A 102 -1.98 2.62 4.27
N TYR A 103 -2.32 2.52 5.55
CA TYR A 103 -2.51 3.68 6.42
C TYR A 103 -1.21 4.43 6.71
N ALA A 104 -0.09 3.72 6.92
CA ALA A 104 1.21 4.35 7.11
C ALA A 104 1.68 5.09 5.85
N ALA A 105 1.55 4.45 4.69
CA ALA A 105 1.86 5.03 3.38
C ALA A 105 0.99 6.26 3.09
N ALA A 106 -0.33 6.15 3.29
CA ALA A 106 -1.25 7.26 3.08
C ALA A 106 -0.89 8.47 3.97
N ARG A 107 -0.69 8.25 5.28
CA ARG A 107 -0.29 9.32 6.20
C ARG A 107 1.06 9.94 5.82
N ARG A 108 2.00 9.13 5.33
CA ARG A 108 3.31 9.63 4.91
C ARG A 108 3.19 10.53 3.70
N LEU A 109 2.41 10.10 2.69
CA LEU A 109 2.14 10.85 1.47
C LEU A 109 1.33 12.15 1.72
N MET A 110 0.46 12.16 2.73
CA MET A 110 -0.26 13.37 3.15
C MET A 110 0.63 14.33 3.94
N SER A 111 1.67 13.85 4.63
CA SER A 111 2.61 14.70 5.40
C SER A 111 3.62 15.48 4.54
N TYR A 112 3.70 15.18 3.24
CA TYR A 112 4.59 15.84 2.29
C TYR A 112 3.95 17.08 1.62
N GLU A 113 2.81 17.54 2.12
CA GLU A 113 2.13 18.79 1.70
C GLU A 113 2.56 20.00 2.53
#